data_AF-A0A3P6E182-F1
#
_entry.id   AF-A0A3P6E182-F1
#
_cell.length_a   1.000
_cell.length_b   1.000
_cell.length_c   1.000
_cell.angle_alpha   90.00
_cell.angle_beta   90.00
_cell.angle_gamma   90.00
#
_symmetry.space_group_name_H-M   'P 1'
#
loop_
_entity.id
_entity.type
_entity.pdbx_description
1 polymer ?
#
loop_
_entity_poly.entity_id
_entity_poly.type
_entity_poly.pdbx_seq_one_letter_code
_entity_poly.pdbx_strand_id
1 'polypeptide(L)' 'MTLRGDKSTIRKRHMHLTEEFLKENPNMCAYMAPSLDARQDLVVVEVPKLGKEA' A
#
# COMPACT_ATOMS: atom_id res chain seq x y z
N MET A 1 5.85 19.57 12.00
CA MET A 1 6.55 18.28 11.78
C MET A 1 6.41 17.96 10.31
N THR A 2 7.47 18.17 9.54
CA THR A 2 7.53 18.27 8.07
C THR A 2 6.97 17.02 7.37
N LEU A 3 5.91 17.18 6.58
CA LEU A 3 5.38 16.11 5.74
C LEU A 3 6.35 15.91 4.58
N ARG A 4 7.06 14.77 4.58
CA ARG A 4 7.91 14.28 3.49
C ARG A 4 7.13 14.29 2.16
N GLY A 5 7.22 15.37 1.40
CA GLY A 5 6.49 15.49 0.12
C GLY A 5 6.24 16.89 -0.40
N ASP A 6 6.61 17.98 0.30
CA ASP A 6 6.31 19.36 -0.14
C ASP A 6 6.78 19.72 -1.57
N LYS A 7 7.78 19.01 -2.11
CA LYS A 7 8.24 19.18 -3.51
C LYS A 7 7.43 18.37 -4.54
N SER A 8 6.72 17.32 -4.10
CA SER A 8 5.78 16.61 -4.95
C SER A 8 4.49 17.41 -4.95
N THR A 9 4.07 17.92 -6.09
CA THR A 9 2.83 18.70 -6.29
C THR A 9 1.54 17.90 -6.05
N ILE A 10 1.59 16.84 -5.23
CA ILE A 10 0.53 15.87 -4.96
C ILE A 10 -0.28 16.34 -3.74
N ARG A 11 -1.56 16.63 -3.95
CA ARG A 11 -2.46 17.12 -2.89
C ARG A 11 -3.10 16.01 -2.06
N LYS A 12 -3.49 14.89 -2.68
CA LYS A 12 -4.11 13.72 -2.04
C LYS A 12 -3.65 12.45 -2.75
N ARG A 13 -3.47 11.37 -1.99
CA ARG A 13 -3.16 10.03 -2.50
C ARG A 13 -4.20 9.06 -1.96
N HIS A 14 -4.88 8.35 -2.86
CA HIS A 14 -5.76 7.24 -2.50
C HIS A 14 -4.89 5.98 -2.47
N MET A 15 -4.88 5.30 -1.33
CA MET A 15 -4.11 4.08 -1.10
C MET A 15 -5.04 3.03 -0.50
N HIS A 16 -4.88 1.78 -0.90
CA HIS A 16 -5.62 0.64 -0.32
C HIS A 16 -4.90 0.01 0.87
N LEU A 17 -3.64 0.38 1.11
CA LEU A 17 -2.90 -0.03 2.29
C LEU A 17 -3.41 0.74 3.51
N THR A 18 -4.14 0.06 4.39
CA THR A 18 -4.60 0.61 5.67
C THR A 18 -3.58 0.33 6.78
N GLU A 19 -3.65 1.10 7.89
CA GLU A 19 -2.78 0.86 9.05
C GLU A 19 -2.99 -0.54 9.67
N GLU A 20 -4.21 -1.05 9.60
CA GLU A 20 -4.58 -2.39 10.08
C GLU A 20 -3.89 -3.48 9.26
N PHE A 21 -3.93 -3.37 7.92
CA PHE A 21 -3.26 -4.32 7.02
C PHE A 21 -1.74 -4.36 7.23
N LEU A 22 -1.13 -3.20 7.52
CA LEU A 22 0.30 -3.10 7.81
C LEU A 22 0.68 -3.68 9.19
N LYS A 23 -0.23 -3.64 10.17
CA LYS A 23 -0.03 -4.29 11.48
C LYS A 23 -0.11 -5.81 11.37
N GLU A 24 -1.02 -6.32 10.55
CA GLU A 24 -1.13 -7.77 10.29
C GLU A 24 0.07 -8.31 9.49
N ASN A 25 0.70 -7.47 8.66
CA ASN A 25 1.83 -7.85 7.82
C ASN A 25 3.10 -7.03 8.15
N PRO A 26 3.72 -7.23 9.33
CA PRO A 26 4.91 -6.46 9.74
C PRO A 26 6.11 -6.65 8.79
N ASN A 27 6.17 -7.77 8.08
CA ASN A 27 7.18 -8.05 7.06
C ASN A 27 7.11 -7.08 5.88
N MET A 28 5.97 -6.44 5.61
CA MET A 28 5.85 -5.41 4.56
C MET A 28 6.48 -4.07 4.96
N CYS A 29 6.59 -3.80 6.26
CA CYS A 29 7.21 -2.60 6.81
C CYS A 29 8.74 -2.70 6.91
N ALA A 30 9.30 -3.90 6.76
CA ALA A 30 10.74 -4.13 6.80
C ALA A 30 11.37 -4.01 5.39
N TYR A 31 12.55 -3.39 5.32
CA TYR A 31 13.22 -3.03 4.06
C TYR A 31 13.59 -4.22 3.16
N MET A 32 13.85 -5.40 3.73
CA MET A 32 14.26 -6.62 3.00
C MET A 32 13.63 -7.90 3.56
N ALA A 33 12.56 -7.81 4.35
CA ALA A 33 11.89 -9.02 4.82
C ALA A 33 11.09 -9.68 3.68
N PRO A 34 11.01 -11.02 3.67
CA PRO A 34 10.15 -11.73 2.72
C PRO A 34 8.69 -11.31 2.95
N SER A 35 8.14 -10.58 1.99
CA SER A 35 6.76 -10.07 2.02
C SER A 35 6.04 -10.24 0.68
N LEU A 36 6.60 -11.08 -0.20
CA LEU A 36 6.09 -11.28 -1.56
C LEU A 36 4.68 -11.87 -1.54
N ASP A 37 4.46 -12.93 -0.76
CA ASP A 37 3.17 -13.63 -0.69
C ASP A 37 2.04 -12.68 -0.24
N ALA A 38 2.24 -11.97 0.87
CA ALA A 38 1.27 -10.99 1.38
C ALA A 38 1.00 -9.83 0.39
N ARG A 39 2.02 -9.39 -0.36
CA ARG A 39 1.84 -8.38 -1.41
C ARG A 39 1.05 -8.94 -2.59
N GLN A 40 1.27 -10.20 -2.95
CA GLN A 40 0.63 -10.84 -4.09
C GLN A 40 -0.85 -11.14 -3.81
N ASP A 41 -1.18 -11.61 -2.60
CA ASP A 41 -2.55 -11.86 -2.17
C ASP A 41 -3.42 -10.61 -2.23
N LEU A 42 -2.87 -9.46 -1.82
CA LEU A 42 -3.58 -8.18 -1.92
C LEU A 42 -3.76 -7.74 -3.38
N VAL A 43 -2.70 -7.78 -4.18
CA VAL A 43 -2.72 -7.28 -5.57
C VAL A 43 -3.67 -8.09 -6.46
N VAL A 44 -3.68 -9.41 -6.32
CA VAL A 44 -4.54 -10.30 -7.13
C VAL A 44 -6.03 -10.02 -6.88
N VAL A 45 -6.40 -9.63 -5.67
CA VAL A 45 -7.80 -9.37 -5.31
C VAL A 45 -8.19 -7.92 -5.60
N GLU A 46 -7.36 -6.95 -5.27
CA GLU A 46 -7.71 -5.53 -5.36
C GLU A 46 -7.57 -4.97 -6.79
N VAL A 47 -6.58 -5.39 -7.58
CA VAL A 47 -6.40 -4.88 -8.95
C VAL A 47 -7.59 -5.17 -9.86
N PRO A 48 -8.14 -6.41 -9.91
CA PRO A 48 -9.33 -6.69 -10.71
C PRO A 48 -10.58 -5.97 -10.21
N LYS A 49 -10.73 -5.74 -8.90
CA LYS A 49 -11.85 -4.97 -8.34
C LYS A 49 -11.81 -3.51 -8.79
N LEU A 50 -10.66 -2.83 -8.64
CA LEU A 50 -10.48 -1.47 -9.15
C LEU A 50 -10.76 -1.38 -10.65
N GLY A 51 -10.26 -2.34 -11.43
CA GLY A 51 -10.47 -2.37 -12.88
C GLY A 51 -11.94 -2.58 -13.29
N LYS A 52 -12.74 -3.20 -12.43
CA LYS A 52 -14.18 -3.41 -12.64
C LYS A 52 -15.01 -2.19 -12.26
N GLU A 53 -14.53 -1.38 -11.32
CA GLU A 53 -15.19 -0.14 -10.88
C GLU A 53 -14.86 1.09 -11.75
N ALA A 54 -13.99 0.92 -12.76
CA ALA A 54 -13.58 1.95 -13.72
C ALA A 54 -14.52 2.08 -14.93
#